data_AF-C4JX51-F1
#
_entry.id   AF-C4JX51-F1
#
_cell.length_a   1.000
_cell.length_b   1.000
_cell.length_c   1.000
_cell.angle_alpha   90.00
_cell.angle_beta   90.00
_cell.angle_gamma   90.00
#
_symmetry.space_group_name_H-M   'P 1'
#
loop_
_entity.id
_entity.type
_entity.pdbx_description
1 polymer ?
#
loop_
_entity_poly.entity_id
_entity_poly.type
_entity_poly.pdbx_seq_one_letter_code
_entity_poly.pdbx_strand_id
1 'polypeptide(L)'
;MRVDFTFALFIWAAFHSFGCFAFDGNYTISTFINGDFAVAGTDANGFIELRRGEGQFWEFETWGYENYHFIRDATTKKYIRFPTIEDGATAILSDESATAITASHVTIETLTTMRVNDPKNPSQGFFVTAERYDDSAGPRVFRLRSWPVEKDGQNFQFLKQIPART
;
A
#
# COMPACT_ATOMS: atom_id res chain seq x y z
N MET A 1 27.66 -7.44 -30.74
CA MET A 1 27.00 -8.68 -30.28
C MET A 1 25.53 -8.33 -30.05
N ARG A 2 24.63 -8.77 -30.94
CA ARG A 2 23.19 -8.53 -30.81
C ARG A 2 22.67 -9.51 -29.78
N VAL A 3 22.10 -9.00 -28.69
CA VAL A 3 21.38 -9.80 -27.71
C VAL A 3 19.95 -9.88 -28.19
N ASP A 4 19.52 -11.08 -28.58
CA ASP A 4 18.17 -11.31 -29.09
C ASP A 4 17.15 -11.22 -27.93
N PHE A 5 16.11 -10.42 -28.16
CA PHE A 5 15.14 -9.94 -27.17
C PHE A 5 14.42 -11.07 -26.40
N THR A 6 14.38 -12.27 -26.96
CA THR A 6 13.75 -13.46 -26.36
C THR A 6 14.52 -14.00 -25.16
N PHE A 7 15.85 -13.85 -25.12
CA PHE A 7 16.67 -14.35 -24.00
C PHE A 7 16.56 -13.45 -22.75
N ALA A 8 16.33 -12.15 -22.95
CA ALA A 8 16.11 -11.18 -21.87
C ALA A 8 14.75 -11.39 -21.16
N LEU A 9 13.72 -11.85 -21.90
CA LEU A 9 12.42 -12.15 -21.32
C LEU A 9 12.42 -13.40 -20.43
N PHE A 10 13.23 -14.42 -20.75
CA PHE A 10 13.34 -15.61 -19.92
C PHE A 10 14.08 -15.36 -18.59
N ILE A 11 15.06 -14.45 -18.57
CA ILE A 11 15.74 -14.07 -17.32
C ILE A 11 14.83 -13.14 -16.47
N TRP A 12 13.91 -12.38 -17.08
CA TRP A 12 12.91 -11.61 -16.34
C TRP A 12 11.77 -12.49 -15.79
N ALA A 13 11.35 -13.51 -16.52
CA ALA A 13 10.30 -14.44 -16.10
C ALA A 13 10.78 -15.50 -15.08
N ALA A 14 12.07 -15.85 -15.04
CA ALA A 14 12.59 -16.90 -14.16
C ALA A 14 12.84 -16.46 -12.70
N PHE A 15 12.75 -15.17 -12.38
CA PHE A 15 12.81 -14.67 -10.98
C PHE A 15 11.44 -14.46 -10.32
N HIS A 16 10.33 -14.70 -11.03
CA HIS A 16 8.97 -14.48 -10.51
C HIS A 16 8.31 -15.76 -9.99
N SER A 17 9.06 -16.59 -9.28
CA SER A 17 8.47 -17.55 -8.35
C SER A 17 7.90 -16.79 -7.13
N PHE A 18 6.65 -16.33 -7.25
CA PHE A 18 5.71 -15.89 -6.21
C PHE A 18 6.35 -15.34 -4.93
N GLY A 19 6.92 -14.13 -5.01
CA GLY A 19 7.63 -13.49 -3.90
C GLY A 19 6.72 -12.58 -3.09
N CYS A 20 6.76 -12.69 -1.76
CA CYS A 20 6.75 -11.49 -0.95
C CYS A 20 7.90 -10.61 -1.44
N PHE A 21 7.61 -9.38 -1.85
CA PHE A 21 8.65 -8.44 -2.25
C PHE A 21 8.85 -7.46 -1.10
N ALA A 22 10.11 -7.31 -0.68
CA ALA A 22 10.52 -6.21 0.18
C ALA A 22 10.43 -4.92 -0.63
N PHE A 23 9.36 -4.17 -0.42
CA PHE A 23 9.23 -2.82 -0.95
C PHE A 23 10.10 -1.91 -0.09
N ASP A 24 11.22 -1.48 -0.66
CA ASP A 24 12.10 -0.51 0.01
C ASP A 24 12.25 0.76 -0.86
N GLY A 25 12.14 1.91 -0.21
CA GLY A 25 12.23 3.25 -0.81
C GLY A 25 10.89 3.96 -1.01
N ASN A 26 10.89 4.98 -1.88
CA ASN A 26 9.72 5.84 -2.10
C ASN A 26 8.81 5.30 -3.21
N TYR A 27 7.52 5.21 -2.95
CA TYR A 27 6.49 4.79 -3.90
C TYR A 27 5.27 5.70 -3.84
N THR A 28 4.59 5.90 -4.96
CA THR A 28 3.18 6.34 -4.91
C THR A 28 2.29 5.13 -4.69
N ILE A 29 1.21 5.29 -3.94
CA ILE A 29 0.17 4.26 -3.77
C ILE A 29 -1.08 4.72 -4.50
N SER A 30 -1.60 3.92 -5.42
CA SER A 30 -2.86 4.21 -6.12
C SER A 30 -3.80 3.01 -6.10
N THR A 31 -5.11 3.26 -6.14
CA THR A 31 -6.11 2.20 -6.30
C THR A 31 -6.08 1.67 -7.73
N PHE A 32 -6.10 0.35 -7.90
CA PHE A 32 -6.02 -0.28 -9.22
C PHE A 32 -7.21 0.06 -10.12
N ILE A 33 -8.42 0.10 -9.54
CA ILE A 33 -9.67 0.27 -10.30
C ILE A 33 -9.88 1.72 -10.75
N ASN A 34 -9.63 2.69 -9.85
CA ASN A 34 -9.99 4.09 -10.09
C ASN A 34 -8.79 5.00 -10.36
N GLY A 35 -7.56 4.52 -10.13
CA GLY A 35 -6.35 5.33 -10.24
C GLY A 35 -6.25 6.45 -9.20
N ASP A 36 -7.10 6.43 -8.16
CA ASP A 36 -7.04 7.41 -7.07
C ASP A 36 -5.76 7.17 -6.25
N PHE A 37 -5.02 8.24 -5.95
CA PHE A 37 -3.78 8.18 -5.20
C PHE A 37 -4.03 8.40 -3.70
N ALA A 38 -3.31 7.64 -2.88
CA ALA A 38 -3.22 7.87 -1.45
C ALA A 38 -2.41 9.12 -1.17
N VAL A 39 -2.99 10.02 -0.40
CA VAL A 39 -2.44 11.31 -0.02
C VAL A 39 -2.69 11.58 1.46
N ALA A 40 -1.83 12.40 2.07
CA ALA A 40 -2.08 12.94 3.39
C ALA A 40 -3.32 13.84 3.31
N GLY A 41 -4.33 13.51 4.09
CA GLY A 41 -5.52 14.31 4.27
C GLY A 41 -5.15 15.67 4.85
N THR A 42 -5.89 16.70 4.44
CA THR A 42 -5.70 18.06 4.96
C THR A 42 -6.59 18.35 6.17
N ASP A 43 -7.39 17.37 6.58
CA ASP A 43 -8.32 17.47 7.69
C ASP A 43 -7.62 17.31 9.05
N ALA A 44 -8.29 17.76 10.11
CA ALA A 44 -7.75 17.69 11.47
C ALA A 44 -7.60 16.25 11.98
N ASN A 45 -8.30 15.28 11.37
CA ASN A 45 -8.24 13.88 11.75
C ASN A 45 -6.98 13.17 11.21
N GLY A 46 -6.29 13.79 10.24
CA GLY A 46 -5.06 13.27 9.66
C GLY A 46 -5.28 11.98 8.89
N PHE A 47 -6.42 11.83 8.23
CA PHE A 47 -6.70 10.63 7.44
C PHE A 47 -5.75 10.50 6.25
N ILE A 48 -5.63 9.28 5.73
CA ILE A 48 -5.04 9.06 4.41
C ILE A 48 -6.19 9.02 3.41
N GLU A 49 -6.31 10.06 2.59
CA GLU A 49 -7.37 10.18 1.60
C GLU A 49 -6.95 9.57 0.26
N LEU A 50 -7.91 9.05 -0.51
CA LEU A 50 -7.74 8.53 -1.85
C LEU A 50 -8.43 9.49 -2.82
N ARG A 51 -7.65 10.24 -3.61
CA ARG A 51 -8.18 11.24 -4.56
C ARG A 51 -7.55 11.15 -5.94
N ARG A 52 -8.28 11.61 -6.95
CA ARG A 52 -7.75 11.76 -8.32
C ARG A 52 -6.70 12.86 -8.38
N GLY A 53 -5.72 12.69 -9.27
CA GLY A 53 -4.72 13.71 -9.57
C GLY A 53 -3.30 13.22 -9.28
N GLU A 54 -2.46 14.13 -8.78
CA GLU A 54 -1.07 13.81 -8.46
C GLU A 54 -0.97 13.03 -7.15
N GLY A 55 -0.23 11.93 -7.19
CA GLY A 55 0.09 11.16 -6.00
C GLY A 55 1.20 11.79 -5.18
N GLN A 56 1.26 11.42 -3.91
CA GLN A 56 2.41 11.73 -3.06
C GLN A 56 3.29 10.49 -2.89
N PHE A 57 4.54 10.75 -2.53
CA PHE A 57 5.48 9.67 -2.22
C PHE A 57 5.33 9.22 -0.77
N TRP A 58 5.30 7.91 -0.62
CA TRP A 58 5.29 7.17 0.63
C TRP A 58 6.60 6.39 0.71
N GLU A 59 7.30 6.53 1.82
CA GLU A 59 8.51 5.78 2.10
C GLU A 59 8.13 4.44 2.74
N PHE A 60 8.50 3.36 2.09
CA PHE A 60 8.35 1.99 2.59
C PHE A 60 9.67 1.57 3.21
N GLU A 61 9.62 1.21 4.49
CA GLU A 61 10.74 0.69 5.27
C GLU A 61 10.43 -0.76 5.65
N THR A 62 11.25 -1.70 5.18
CA THR A 62 11.08 -3.13 5.50
C THR A 62 11.41 -3.39 6.96
N TRP A 63 10.58 -4.16 7.67
CA TRP A 63 10.77 -4.49 9.08
C TRP A 63 10.70 -5.99 9.35
N GLY A 64 11.77 -6.56 9.88
CA GLY A 64 11.83 -7.98 10.22
C GLY A 64 11.85 -8.87 8.98
N TYR A 65 10.77 -9.62 8.74
CA TYR A 65 10.62 -10.43 7.53
C TYR A 65 10.34 -9.56 6.31
N GLU A 66 10.80 -9.99 5.12
CA GLU A 66 10.81 -9.24 3.85
C GLU A 66 9.44 -8.75 3.35
N ASN A 67 8.36 -9.02 4.07
CA ASN A 67 7.01 -8.68 3.67
C ASN A 67 6.33 -7.63 4.55
N TYR A 68 6.86 -7.33 5.74
CA TYR A 68 6.31 -6.31 6.61
C TYR A 68 6.97 -4.96 6.36
N HIS A 69 6.14 -3.93 6.28
CA HIS A 69 6.58 -2.58 6.00
C HIS A 69 5.99 -1.62 7.02
N PHE A 70 6.81 -0.68 7.47
CA PHE A 70 6.30 0.58 7.96
C PHE A 70 6.25 1.56 6.79
N ILE A 71 5.11 2.21 6.64
CA ILE A 71 4.87 3.14 5.54
C ILE A 71 4.71 4.52 6.15
N ARG A 72 5.48 5.50 5.68
CA ARG A 72 5.39 6.89 6.15
C ARG A 72 5.34 7.88 5.00
N ASP A 73 4.71 9.01 5.23
CA ASP A 73 4.71 10.12 4.29
C ASP A 73 6.15 10.60 4.04
N ALA A 74 6.58 10.67 2.78
CA ALA A 74 7.98 10.97 2.47
C ALA A 74 8.41 12.39 2.88
N THR A 75 7.45 13.33 2.99
CA THR A 75 7.69 14.73 3.33
C THR A 75 7.66 14.97 4.84
N THR A 76 6.56 14.62 5.49
CA THR A 76 6.32 14.87 6.92
C THR A 76 6.90 13.80 7.83
N LYS A 77 7.25 12.63 7.28
CA LYS A 77 7.75 11.45 8.00
C LYS A 77 6.76 10.81 8.97
N LYS A 78 5.48 11.22 8.93
CA LYS A 78 4.40 10.59 9.69
C LYS A 78 4.08 9.20 9.16
N TYR A 79 3.92 8.24 10.07
CA TYR A 79 3.59 6.87 9.74
C TYR A 79 2.09 6.69 9.49
N ILE A 80 1.76 5.78 8.57
CA ILE A 80 0.42 5.22 8.46
C ILE A 80 0.19 4.33 9.68
N ARG A 81 -0.89 4.61 10.40
CA ARG A 81 -1.32 3.90 11.60
C ARG A 81 -2.80 3.58 11.54
N PHE A 82 -3.16 2.35 11.89
CA PHE A 82 -4.50 1.98 12.32
C PHE A 82 -4.55 2.00 13.86
N PRO A 83 -5.32 2.91 14.49
CA PRO A 83 -5.36 3.02 15.95
C PRO A 83 -5.86 1.75 16.64
N THR A 84 -6.78 1.05 15.99
CA THR A 84 -7.29 -0.27 16.35
C THR A 84 -7.13 -1.22 15.15
N ILE A 85 -6.85 -2.50 15.42
CA ILE A 85 -6.74 -3.54 14.38
C ILE A 85 -8.02 -4.38 14.40
N GLU A 86 -9.07 -3.84 13.79
CA GLU A 86 -10.40 -4.45 13.72
C GLU A 86 -11.10 -4.08 12.40
N ASP A 87 -12.21 -4.75 12.08
CA ASP A 87 -12.98 -4.47 10.87
C ASP A 87 -13.58 -3.05 10.92
N GLY A 88 -13.42 -2.31 9.83
CA GLY A 88 -13.89 -0.93 9.68
C GLY A 88 -12.96 0.14 10.23
N ALA A 89 -11.86 -0.23 10.91
CA ALA A 89 -10.87 0.72 11.41
C ALA A 89 -10.28 1.56 10.28
N THR A 90 -10.09 2.85 10.53
CA THR A 90 -9.60 3.82 9.53
C THR A 90 -8.16 4.22 9.84
N ALA A 91 -7.34 4.34 8.81
CA ALA A 91 -5.95 4.76 8.96
C ALA A 91 -5.83 6.27 9.19
N ILE A 92 -4.86 6.64 10.02
CA ILE A 92 -4.44 8.03 10.27
C ILE A 92 -2.92 8.16 10.12
N LEU A 93 -2.46 9.40 9.96
CA LEU A 93 -1.05 9.76 10.07
C LEU A 93 -0.67 9.98 11.53
N SER A 94 0.48 9.45 11.92
CA SER A 94 0.95 9.42 13.31
C SER A 94 2.44 9.71 13.39
N ASP A 95 2.83 10.61 14.30
CA ASP A 95 4.24 10.92 14.59
C ASP A 95 4.87 9.90 15.57
N GLU A 96 4.05 9.17 16.33
CA GLU A 96 4.51 8.41 17.51
C GLU A 96 4.49 6.89 17.33
N SER A 97 3.75 6.40 16.34
CA SER A 97 3.52 4.97 16.16
C SER A 97 3.12 4.63 14.74
N ALA A 98 3.44 3.40 14.34
CA ALA A 98 3.21 2.86 13.00
C ALA A 98 2.43 1.54 13.09
N THR A 99 1.75 1.19 12.00
CA THR A 99 1.21 -0.17 11.83
C THR A 99 2.08 -0.93 10.85
N ALA A 100 2.50 -2.15 11.23
CA ALA A 100 3.19 -3.05 10.32
C ALA A 100 2.20 -3.58 9.27
N ILE A 101 2.48 -3.28 8.00
CA ILE A 101 1.61 -3.63 6.87
C ILE A 101 2.35 -4.63 5.99
N THR A 102 1.72 -5.77 5.74
CA THR A 102 2.18 -6.71 4.73
C THR A 102 1.74 -6.25 3.35
N ALA A 103 2.68 -6.13 2.41
CA ALA A 103 2.37 -5.85 1.01
C ALA A 103 2.78 -7.04 0.14
N SER A 104 1.88 -7.52 -0.72
CA SER A 104 2.13 -8.70 -1.56
C SER A 104 1.53 -8.52 -2.94
N HIS A 105 2.29 -8.88 -3.97
CA HIS A 105 1.75 -9.02 -5.33
C HIS A 105 0.87 -10.27 -5.40
N VAL A 106 -0.40 -10.10 -5.78
CA VAL A 106 -1.37 -11.21 -5.81
C VAL A 106 -1.18 -12.07 -7.07
N THR A 107 -0.66 -11.48 -8.14
CA THR A 107 -0.44 -12.14 -9.43
C THR A 107 0.85 -11.62 -10.09
N ILE A 108 1.16 -12.11 -11.30
CA ILE A 108 2.23 -11.57 -12.17
C ILE A 108 1.94 -10.14 -12.66
N GLU A 109 0.69 -9.68 -12.50
CA GLU A 109 0.29 -8.32 -12.81
C GLU A 109 0.63 -7.43 -11.61
N THR A 110 0.93 -6.15 -11.85
CA THR A 110 1.38 -5.11 -10.89
C THR A 110 0.43 -4.78 -9.72
N LEU A 111 -0.43 -5.74 -9.37
CA LEU A 111 -1.54 -5.71 -8.44
C LEU A 111 -1.05 -6.11 -7.05
N THR A 112 -1.08 -5.15 -6.13
CA THR A 112 -0.60 -5.33 -4.75
C THR A 112 -1.77 -5.26 -3.79
N THR A 113 -1.87 -6.23 -2.89
CA THR A 113 -2.74 -6.13 -1.72
C THR A 113 -1.92 -5.76 -0.50
N MET A 114 -2.51 -4.94 0.36
CA MET A 114 -1.98 -4.64 1.68
C MET A 114 -2.81 -5.33 2.75
N ARG A 115 -2.16 -5.92 3.76
CA ARG A 115 -2.80 -6.59 4.88
C ARG A 115 -2.18 -6.18 6.21
N VAL A 116 -2.97 -6.21 7.26
CA VAL A 116 -2.54 -6.04 8.64
C VAL A 116 -3.01 -7.24 9.45
N ASN A 117 -2.10 -7.89 10.16
CA ASN A 117 -2.44 -8.98 11.07
C ASN A 117 -2.61 -8.42 12.48
N ASP A 118 -3.60 -8.92 13.22
CA ASP A 118 -3.74 -8.58 14.63
C ASP A 118 -2.57 -9.24 15.42
N PRO A 119 -1.70 -8.47 16.09
CA PRO A 119 -0.62 -9.05 16.88
C PRO A 119 -1.12 -9.91 18.04
N LYS A 120 -2.35 -9.70 18.53
CA LYS A 120 -2.97 -10.51 19.58
C LYS A 120 -3.61 -11.79 19.02
N ASN A 121 -3.98 -11.79 17.75
CA ASN A 121 -4.54 -12.95 17.05
C ASN A 121 -3.95 -13.05 15.64
N PRO A 122 -2.73 -13.61 15.47
CA PRO A 122 -2.04 -13.62 14.18
C PRO A 122 -2.76 -14.38 13.07
N SER A 123 -3.73 -15.24 13.41
CA SER A 123 -4.58 -15.94 12.44
C SER A 123 -5.64 -15.03 11.80
N GLN A 124 -5.88 -13.87 12.41
CA GLN A 124 -6.83 -12.87 11.95
C GLN A 124 -6.09 -11.74 11.23
N GLY A 125 -6.24 -11.72 9.92
CA GLY A 125 -5.74 -10.67 9.04
C GLY A 125 -6.87 -9.80 8.50
N PHE A 126 -6.59 -8.52 8.33
CA PHE A 126 -7.47 -7.55 7.70
C PHE A 126 -6.80 -7.01 6.45
N PHE A 127 -7.57 -6.82 5.39
CA PHE A 127 -7.13 -6.17 4.17
C PHE A 127 -7.26 -4.67 4.33
N VAL A 128 -6.28 -3.93 3.82
CA VAL A 128 -6.42 -2.50 3.61
C VAL A 128 -7.25 -2.29 2.34
N THR A 129 -8.22 -1.40 2.42
CA THR A 129 -9.20 -1.08 1.37
C THR A 129 -9.29 0.43 1.19
N ALA A 130 -9.92 0.88 0.10
CA ALA A 130 -10.15 2.28 -0.21
C ALA A 130 -11.67 2.56 -0.24
N GLU A 131 -12.25 2.80 0.92
CA GLU A 131 -13.69 2.96 1.12
C GLU A 131 -14.04 4.39 1.54
N ARG A 132 -15.28 4.82 1.34
CA ARG A 132 -15.72 6.11 1.89
C ARG A 132 -15.72 6.08 3.41
N TYR A 133 -15.30 7.19 4.01
CA TYR A 133 -15.28 7.35 5.46
C TYR A 133 -16.70 7.34 6.06
N ASP A 134 -17.59 8.16 5.50
CA ASP A 134 -19.03 8.08 5.73
C ASP A 134 -19.70 7.48 4.48
N ASP A 135 -20.69 6.60 4.63
CA ASP A 135 -21.33 5.85 3.54
C ASP A 135 -22.16 6.74 2.58
N SER A 136 -21.91 8.06 2.53
CA SER A 136 -22.71 9.05 1.83
C SER A 136 -21.92 9.89 0.81
N ALA A 137 -20.89 10.62 1.25
CA ALA A 137 -20.20 11.61 0.42
C ALA A 137 -18.76 11.92 0.87
N GLY A 138 -18.35 11.43 2.04
CA GLY A 138 -17.01 11.65 2.60
C GLY A 138 -15.89 11.11 1.71
N PRO A 139 -14.65 11.54 1.98
CA PRO A 139 -13.49 11.10 1.21
C PRO A 139 -13.36 9.58 1.28
N ARG A 140 -12.78 9.00 0.22
CA ARG A 140 -12.29 7.63 0.30
C ARG A 140 -11.03 7.63 1.15
N VAL A 141 -10.91 6.68 2.07
CA VAL A 141 -9.81 6.57 3.02
C VAL A 141 -9.36 5.12 3.13
N PHE A 142 -8.17 4.91 3.69
CA PHE A 142 -7.73 3.56 4.01
C PHE A 142 -8.52 2.98 5.18
N ARG A 143 -9.17 1.83 4.96
CA ARG A 143 -9.92 1.09 5.98
C ARG A 143 -9.53 -0.39 6.04
N LEU A 144 -9.68 -1.01 7.20
CA LEU A 144 -9.49 -2.45 7.38
C LEU A 144 -10.77 -3.22 7.12
N ARG A 145 -10.68 -4.34 6.39
CA ARG A 145 -11.78 -5.29 6.19
C ARG A 145 -11.33 -6.74 6.36
N SER A 146 -12.10 -7.54 7.07
CA SER A 146 -11.85 -8.99 7.17
C SER A 146 -12.15 -9.71 5.86
N TRP A 147 -13.21 -9.30 5.18
CA TRP A 147 -13.68 -9.89 3.92
C TRP A 147 -14.03 -8.80 2.91
N PRO A 148 -13.01 -8.11 2.36
CA PRO A 148 -13.25 -7.10 1.34
C PRO A 148 -13.85 -7.72 0.08
N VAL A 149 -14.71 -6.96 -0.58
CA VAL A 149 -15.10 -7.22 -1.96
C VAL A 149 -14.42 -6.23 -2.89
N GLU A 150 -14.33 -6.55 -4.18
CA GLU A 150 -13.57 -5.74 -5.14
C GLU A 150 -13.99 -4.25 -5.17
N LYS A 151 -15.28 -3.97 -4.98
CA LYS A 151 -15.81 -2.60 -4.88
C LYS A 151 -15.20 -1.78 -3.74
N ASP A 152 -14.63 -2.42 -2.73
CA ASP A 152 -14.00 -1.77 -1.57
C ASP A 152 -12.57 -1.31 -1.91
N GLY A 153 -12.04 -1.68 -3.08
CA GLY A 153 -10.74 -1.18 -3.56
C GLY A 153 -9.54 -1.74 -2.79
N GLN A 154 -9.54 -3.04 -2.50
CA GLN A 154 -8.44 -3.76 -1.82
C GLN A 154 -7.14 -3.92 -2.64
N ASN A 155 -7.20 -3.50 -3.90
CA ASN A 155 -6.17 -3.73 -4.92
C ASN A 155 -5.48 -2.40 -5.25
N PHE A 156 -4.16 -2.38 -5.13
CA PHE A 156 -3.34 -1.18 -5.30
C PHE A 156 -2.24 -1.38 -6.34
N GLN A 157 -1.74 -0.27 -6.88
CA GLN A 157 -0.54 -0.21 -7.68
C GLN A 157 0.48 0.67 -6.97
N PHE A 158 1.71 0.16 -6.85
CA PHE A 158 2.83 0.90 -6.28
C PHE A 158 3.81 1.27 -7.40
N LEU A 159 4.07 2.56 -7.55
CA LEU A 159 5.03 3.05 -8.55
C LEU A 159 6.25 3.62 -7.83
N LYS A 160 7.40 2.98 -8.03
CA LYS A 160 8.66 3.37 -7.39
C LYS A 160 9.15 4.70 -7.96
N GLN A 161 9.59 5.60 -7.09
CA GLN A 161 10.35 6.77 -7.50
C GLN A 161 11.68 6.31 -8.09
N ILE A 162 11.90 6.58 -9.37
CA ILE A 162 13.20 6.36 -10.01
C ILE A 162 14.04 7.62 -9.79
N PRO A 163 15.21 7.53 -9.12
CA PRO A 163 16.10 8.68 -8.99
C PRO A 163 16.43 9.23 -10.38
N ALA A 164 16.41 10.56 -10.53
CA ALA A 164 16.88 11.17 -11.76
C ALA A 164 18.33 10.73 -12.01
N ARG A 165 18.62 10.23 -13.21
CA ARG A 165 20.00 9.94 -13.61
C ARG A 165 20.72 11.27 -13.72
N THR A 166 21.58 11.56 -12.74
CA THR A 166 22.55 12.66 -12.79
C THR A 166 23.69 12.33 -13.73
#